data_AF-A0A7C3M2B6-F1
#
_entry.id   AF-A0A7C3M2B6-F1
#
_cell.length_a   1.000
_cell.length_b   1.000
_cell.length_c   1.000
_cell.angle_alpha   90.00
_cell.angle_beta   90.00
_cell.angle_gamma   90.00
#
_symmetry.space_group_name_H-M   'P 1'
#
loop_
_entity.id
_entity.type
_entity.pdbx_description
1 polymer ?
#
loop_
_entity_poly.entity_id
_entity_poly.type
_entity_poly.pdbx_seq_one_letter_code
_entity_poly.pdbx_strand_id
1 'polypeptide(L)'
;MVKINFNQELFHKHIEEISKSINRLISDLTIPNECLEHLSEPKEIENILKANTFQMKLYIEFFKTTYPDSLEDGKALNRILREEIFEKEYKNWGSRKRYGAYYFVKALGLNSCPYCNRNYTFVVDSNNGKLRPEIDHFYPKSIYPFLAMSFYNLIPSCSICNHTKSDKVKEDLENPYDIEANDYCFTYTPQSVEFSVVEKEKYNFDSFEIAINGNQSNIKLFKLEELYKQHKDIVLELLIKKAYYPQSYIEELSKFGFSEDEIYRYLFSNYQQDEDLHKRPLSKLVRDISQELGLT
;
A
#
# COMPACT_ATOMS: atom_id res chain seq x y z
N MET A 1 2.77 -1.24 8.16
CA MET A 1 2.50 -1.14 6.71
C MET A 1 3.66 -1.78 5.95
N VAL A 2 3.53 -2.03 4.64
CA VAL A 2 4.64 -2.51 3.80
C VAL A 2 4.83 -1.60 2.58
N LYS A 3 6.10 -1.45 2.16
CA LYS A 3 6.50 -0.59 1.04
C LYS A 3 5.96 -1.11 -0.29
N ILE A 4 5.58 -0.19 -1.17
CA ILE A 4 5.36 -0.50 -2.58
C ILE A 4 6.66 -0.23 -3.35
N ASN A 5 7.21 -1.28 -3.95
CA ASN A 5 8.42 -1.15 -4.76
C ASN A 5 8.12 -0.43 -6.07
N PHE A 6 8.94 0.57 -6.40
CA PHE A 6 8.81 1.34 -7.63
C PHE A 6 9.11 0.47 -8.86
N ASN A 7 8.16 0.41 -9.80
CA ASN A 7 8.32 -0.29 -11.07
C ASN A 7 8.48 0.73 -12.20
N GLN A 8 9.72 0.93 -12.66
CA GLN A 8 10.04 1.95 -13.67
C GLN A 8 9.38 1.69 -15.03
N GLU A 9 9.30 0.43 -15.47
CA GLU A 9 8.66 0.08 -16.75
C GLU A 9 7.16 0.38 -16.70
N LEU A 10 6.50 -0.05 -15.61
CA LEU A 10 5.09 0.23 -15.38
C LEU A 10 4.82 1.72 -15.27
N PHE A 11 5.69 2.46 -14.57
CA PHE A 11 5.62 3.91 -14.45
C PHE A 11 5.61 4.58 -15.82
N HIS A 12 6.61 4.33 -16.67
CA HIS A 12 6.66 4.93 -18.01
C HIS A 12 5.44 4.56 -18.87
N LYS A 13 5.04 3.28 -18.86
CA LYS A 13 3.87 2.81 -19.61
C LYS A 13 2.58 3.49 -19.13
N HIS A 14 2.45 3.70 -17.82
CA HIS A 14 1.31 4.39 -17.23
C HIS A 14 1.21 5.83 -17.73
N ILE A 15 2.28 6.60 -17.60
CA ILE A 15 2.29 8.01 -18.05
C ILE A 15 1.95 8.08 -19.53
N GLU A 16 2.58 7.25 -20.37
CA GLU A 16 2.37 7.28 -21.82
C GLU A 16 0.92 6.99 -22.22
N GLU A 17 0.31 5.94 -21.66
CA GLU A 17 -1.04 5.53 -22.04
C GLU A 17 -2.11 6.46 -21.49
N ILE A 18 -1.92 6.96 -20.26
CA ILE A 18 -2.89 7.82 -19.59
C ILE A 18 -2.82 9.24 -20.12
N SER A 19 -1.62 9.81 -20.34
CA SER A 19 -1.49 11.18 -20.84
C SER A 19 -2.15 11.36 -22.21
N LYS A 20 -1.95 10.40 -23.13
CA LYS A 20 -2.63 10.38 -24.44
C LYS A 20 -4.14 10.41 -24.31
N SER A 21 -4.69 9.62 -23.39
CA SER A 21 -6.14 9.53 -23.18
C SER A 21 -6.71 10.82 -22.58
N ILE A 22 -6.07 11.35 -21.53
CA ILE A 22 -6.50 12.57 -20.85
C ILE A 22 -6.39 13.78 -21.79
N ASN A 23 -5.29 13.93 -22.52
CA ASN A 23 -5.13 15.04 -23.48
C ASN A 23 -6.23 15.03 -24.55
N ARG A 24 -6.64 13.84 -25.02
CA ARG A 24 -7.78 13.72 -25.93
C ARG A 24 -9.08 14.19 -25.28
N LEU A 25 -9.37 13.74 -24.05
CA LEU A 25 -10.58 14.14 -23.32
C LEU A 25 -10.63 15.66 -23.11
N ILE A 26 -9.49 16.29 -22.80
CA ILE A 26 -9.41 17.75 -22.66
C ILE A 26 -9.63 18.44 -24.00
N SER A 27 -9.02 17.97 -25.09
CA SER A 27 -9.19 18.56 -26.42
C SER A 27 -10.62 18.47 -26.97
N ASP A 28 -11.38 17.46 -26.53
CA ASP A 28 -12.78 17.28 -26.89
C ASP A 28 -13.69 18.29 -26.14
N LEU A 29 -13.20 18.94 -25.08
CA LEU A 29 -13.91 20.00 -24.37
C LEU A 29 -13.70 21.35 -25.06
N THR A 30 -14.75 21.89 -25.65
CA THR A 30 -14.73 23.22 -26.30
C THR A 30 -15.04 24.36 -25.32
N ILE A 31 -14.66 24.22 -24.05
CA ILE A 31 -15.04 25.16 -22.98
C ILE A 31 -13.83 26.05 -22.64
N PRO A 32 -13.92 27.39 -22.86
CA PRO A 32 -12.88 28.31 -22.43
C PRO A 32 -12.81 28.37 -20.90
N ASN A 33 -11.69 27.96 -20.32
CA ASN A 33 -11.44 28.01 -18.88
C ASN A 33 -9.93 27.96 -18.61
N GLU A 34 -9.42 28.88 -17.80
CA GLU A 34 -7.98 29.01 -17.51
C GLU A 34 -7.35 27.72 -16.93
N CYS A 35 -8.10 26.94 -16.15
CA CYS A 35 -7.62 25.66 -15.62
C CYS A 35 -7.51 24.61 -16.73
N LEU A 36 -8.48 24.55 -17.65
CA LEU A 36 -8.44 23.63 -18.79
C LEU A 36 -7.35 24.03 -19.79
N GLU A 37 -7.10 25.32 -19.97
CA GLU A 37 -6.00 25.84 -20.78
C GLU A 37 -4.65 25.42 -20.19
N HIS A 38 -4.45 25.61 -18.88
CA HIS A 38 -3.23 25.14 -18.19
C HIS A 38 -3.05 23.62 -18.31
N LEU A 39 -4.10 22.83 -18.08
CA LEU A 39 -4.05 21.37 -18.24
C LEU A 39 -3.77 20.94 -19.69
N SER A 40 -4.08 21.79 -20.68
CA SER A 40 -3.80 21.54 -22.10
C SER A 40 -2.35 21.90 -22.50
N GLU A 41 -1.58 22.52 -21.61
CA GLU A 41 -0.19 22.89 -21.90
C GLU A 41 0.68 21.65 -22.16
N PRO A 42 1.67 21.75 -23.08
CA PRO A 42 2.55 20.64 -23.38
C PRO A 42 3.18 20.05 -22.12
N LYS A 43 2.98 18.74 -21.91
CA LYS A 43 3.50 17.93 -20.79
C LYS A 43 2.84 18.17 -19.42
N GLU A 44 1.89 19.09 -19.26
CA GLU A 44 1.33 19.35 -17.92
C GLU A 44 0.67 18.10 -17.33
N ILE A 45 -0.16 17.42 -18.12
CA ILE A 45 -0.73 16.12 -17.73
C ILE A 45 0.36 15.09 -17.41
N GLU A 46 1.44 15.03 -18.18
CA GLU A 46 2.52 14.09 -17.85
C GLU A 46 3.19 14.43 -16.52
N ASN A 47 3.39 15.71 -16.21
CA ASN A 47 3.99 16.16 -14.96
C ASN A 47 3.10 15.79 -13.77
N ILE A 48 1.79 16.04 -13.86
CA ILE A 48 0.81 15.66 -12.84
C ILE A 48 0.79 14.14 -12.65
N LEU A 49 0.81 13.36 -13.74
CA LEU A 49 0.78 11.90 -13.67
C LEU A 49 2.07 11.32 -13.04
N LYS A 50 3.23 11.97 -13.28
CA LYS A 50 4.55 11.62 -12.75
C LYS A 50 4.78 12.08 -11.32
N ALA A 51 3.97 13.04 -10.83
CA ALA A 51 4.17 13.68 -9.55
C ALA A 51 4.35 12.65 -8.42
N ASN A 52 5.51 12.67 -7.78
CA ASN A 52 5.74 11.90 -6.57
C ASN A 52 4.90 12.47 -5.40
N THR A 53 4.97 11.81 -4.26
CA THR A 53 4.18 12.15 -3.06
C THR A 53 4.37 13.59 -2.59
N PHE A 54 5.58 14.12 -2.68
CA PHE A 54 5.88 15.52 -2.40
C PHE A 54 5.31 16.47 -3.46
N GLN A 55 5.52 16.18 -4.75
CA GLN A 55 5.03 17.00 -5.86
C GLN A 55 3.50 17.04 -5.91
N MET A 56 2.81 15.95 -5.56
CA MET A 56 1.35 15.94 -5.46
C MET A 56 0.85 16.96 -4.42
N LYS A 57 1.54 17.14 -3.30
CA LYS A 57 1.21 18.20 -2.31
C LYS A 57 1.36 19.59 -2.91
N LEU A 58 2.41 19.83 -3.69
CA LEU A 58 2.61 21.11 -4.39
C LEU A 58 1.50 21.38 -5.41
N TYR A 59 1.10 20.36 -6.17
CA TYR A 59 -0.04 20.47 -7.09
C TYR A 59 -1.34 20.77 -6.36
N ILE A 60 -1.58 20.12 -5.21
CA ILE A 60 -2.76 20.41 -4.39
C ILE A 60 -2.77 21.88 -3.98
N GLU A 61 -1.68 22.43 -3.45
CA GLU A 61 -1.60 23.85 -3.06
C GLU A 61 -1.73 24.81 -4.24
N PHE A 62 -1.14 24.46 -5.39
CA PHE A 62 -1.29 25.23 -6.61
C PHE A 62 -2.75 25.28 -7.09
N PHE A 63 -3.44 24.13 -7.19
CA PHE A 63 -4.85 24.11 -7.60
C PHE A 63 -5.75 24.79 -6.56
N LYS A 64 -5.46 24.66 -5.26
CA LYS A 64 -6.18 25.40 -4.20
C LYS A 64 -6.07 26.91 -4.36
N THR A 65 -4.88 27.40 -4.71
CA THR A 65 -4.61 28.83 -4.79
C THR A 65 -5.08 29.43 -6.12
N THR A 66 -4.80 28.76 -7.23
CA THR A 66 -5.01 29.29 -8.58
C THR A 66 -6.40 28.93 -9.12
N TYR A 67 -6.92 27.74 -8.79
CA TYR A 67 -8.17 27.21 -9.34
C TYR A 67 -9.09 26.65 -8.24
N PRO A 68 -9.48 27.41 -7.20
CA PRO A 68 -10.21 26.88 -6.04
C PRO A 68 -11.53 26.15 -6.43
N ASP A 69 -12.23 26.64 -7.46
CA ASP A 69 -13.45 26.02 -8.00
C ASP A 69 -13.23 24.61 -8.60
N SER A 70 -11.97 24.21 -8.83
CA SER A 70 -11.62 22.84 -9.27
C SER A 70 -11.71 21.81 -8.14
N LEU A 71 -11.70 22.26 -6.88
CA LEU A 71 -11.68 21.44 -5.67
C LEU A 71 -12.99 21.53 -4.86
N GLU A 72 -13.79 22.56 -5.11
CA GLU A 72 -15.04 22.79 -4.40
C GLU A 72 -16.17 21.93 -4.99
N ASP A 73 -16.75 21.06 -4.16
CA ASP A 73 -17.85 20.18 -4.57
C ASP A 73 -19.06 21.00 -5.05
N GLY A 74 -19.70 20.55 -6.12
CA GLY A 74 -20.81 21.24 -6.76
C GLY A 74 -20.43 22.38 -7.73
N LYS A 75 -19.16 22.82 -7.76
CA LYS A 75 -18.72 23.78 -8.79
C LYS A 75 -18.61 23.13 -10.16
N ALA A 76 -18.92 23.92 -11.19
CA ALA A 76 -18.92 23.43 -12.57
C ALA A 76 -17.54 22.93 -13.01
N LEU A 77 -16.46 23.62 -12.62
CA LEU A 77 -15.09 23.23 -12.94
C LEU A 77 -14.72 21.89 -12.28
N ASN A 78 -14.96 21.73 -10.98
CA ASN A 78 -14.78 20.45 -10.29
C ASN A 78 -15.52 19.31 -11.00
N ARG A 79 -16.80 19.52 -11.36
CA ARG A 79 -17.60 18.54 -12.08
C ARG A 79 -17.00 18.19 -13.45
N ILE A 80 -16.52 19.18 -14.21
CA ILE A 80 -15.88 18.94 -15.52
C ILE A 80 -14.61 18.10 -15.35
N LEU A 81 -13.70 18.51 -14.45
CA LEU A 81 -12.46 17.77 -14.20
C LEU A 81 -12.75 16.33 -13.77
N ARG A 82 -13.71 16.16 -12.85
CA ARG A 82 -14.08 14.85 -12.32
C ARG A 82 -14.77 13.99 -13.37
N GLU A 83 -15.90 14.43 -13.89
CA GLU A 83 -16.82 13.60 -14.66
C GLU A 83 -16.48 13.51 -16.15
N GLU A 84 -15.83 14.53 -16.71
CA GLU A 84 -15.51 14.57 -18.14
C GLU A 84 -14.05 14.20 -18.47
N ILE A 85 -13.14 14.32 -17.51
CA ILE A 85 -11.71 14.06 -17.73
C ILE A 85 -11.23 12.89 -16.87
N PHE A 86 -10.99 13.13 -15.57
CA PHE A 86 -10.15 12.25 -14.77
C PHE A 86 -10.88 11.00 -14.27
N GLU A 87 -12.09 11.09 -13.73
CA GLU A 87 -12.84 9.88 -13.37
C GLU A 87 -13.39 9.15 -14.58
N LYS A 88 -13.68 9.87 -15.67
CA LYS A 88 -14.02 9.27 -16.95
C LYS A 88 -12.89 8.39 -17.44
N GLU A 89 -11.66 8.91 -17.40
CA GLU A 89 -10.48 8.13 -17.72
C GLU A 89 -10.30 6.94 -16.77
N TYR A 90 -10.43 7.13 -15.45
CA TYR A 90 -10.33 6.02 -14.49
C TYR A 90 -11.33 4.90 -14.77
N LYS A 91 -12.60 5.24 -15.07
CA LYS A 91 -13.65 4.28 -15.44
C LYS A 91 -13.32 3.56 -16.75
N ASN A 92 -12.87 4.28 -17.76
CA ASN A 92 -12.46 3.72 -19.06
C ASN A 92 -11.25 2.79 -18.89
N TRP A 93 -10.24 3.22 -18.13
CA TRP A 93 -9.06 2.45 -17.80
C TRP A 93 -9.39 1.16 -17.03
N GLY A 94 -10.38 1.20 -16.14
CA GLY A 94 -10.88 0.04 -15.41
C GLY A 94 -11.36 -1.11 -16.32
N SER A 95 -11.84 -0.79 -17.53
CA SER A 95 -12.35 -1.75 -18.50
C SER A 95 -11.43 -1.98 -19.72
N ARG A 96 -10.29 -1.28 -19.80
CA ARG A 96 -9.40 -1.32 -20.97
C ARG A 96 -8.70 -2.68 -21.08
N LYS A 97 -8.72 -3.26 -22.30
CA LYS A 97 -8.15 -4.60 -22.56
C LYS A 97 -6.61 -4.64 -22.62
N ARG A 98 -5.96 -3.60 -23.16
CA ARG A 98 -4.50 -3.56 -23.35
C ARG A 98 -3.77 -3.08 -22.10
N TYR A 99 -4.03 -1.83 -21.70
CA TYR A 99 -3.47 -1.22 -20.49
C TYR A 99 -4.60 -0.69 -19.61
N GLY A 100 -5.10 -1.55 -18.73
CA GLY A 100 -6.17 -1.21 -17.79
C GLY A 100 -5.80 -1.51 -16.35
N ALA A 101 -6.75 -1.30 -15.44
CA ALA A 101 -6.54 -1.52 -14.00
C ALA A 101 -5.97 -2.91 -13.67
N TYR A 102 -6.39 -3.95 -14.38
CA TYR A 102 -5.88 -5.32 -14.22
C TYR A 102 -4.40 -5.47 -14.59
N TYR A 103 -3.96 -4.82 -15.67
CA TYR A 103 -2.55 -4.83 -16.05
C TYR A 103 -1.71 -4.14 -14.98
N PHE A 104 -2.17 -2.98 -14.51
CA PHE A 104 -1.44 -2.17 -13.54
C PHE A 104 -1.20 -2.91 -12.23
N VAL A 105 -2.25 -3.44 -11.61
CA VAL A 105 -2.13 -4.19 -10.34
C VAL A 105 -1.30 -5.46 -10.51
N LYS A 106 -1.41 -6.14 -11.65
CA LYS A 106 -0.62 -7.35 -11.95
C LYS A 106 0.86 -7.03 -12.14
N ALA A 107 1.18 -5.93 -12.82
CA ALA A 107 2.55 -5.49 -13.05
C ALA A 107 3.21 -4.92 -11.78
N LEU A 108 2.42 -4.32 -10.87
CA LEU A 108 2.92 -3.88 -9.57
C LEU A 108 3.21 -5.07 -8.63
N GLY A 109 2.49 -6.19 -8.77
CA GLY A 109 2.87 -7.47 -8.16
C GLY A 109 2.67 -7.58 -6.65
N LEU A 110 1.86 -6.71 -6.04
CA LEU A 110 1.55 -6.78 -4.60
C LEU A 110 0.57 -7.90 -4.31
N ASN A 111 0.98 -8.88 -3.50
CA ASN A 111 0.13 -10.01 -3.11
C ASN A 111 -0.54 -9.83 -1.76
N SER A 112 -0.18 -8.81 -0.98
CA SER A 112 -0.86 -8.42 0.25
C SER A 112 -1.03 -6.90 0.29
N CYS A 113 -2.06 -6.47 1.01
CA CYS A 113 -2.42 -5.05 1.10
C CYS A 113 -1.29 -4.24 1.74
N PRO A 114 -0.82 -3.14 1.13
CA PRO A 114 0.28 -2.34 1.66
C PRO A 114 -0.08 -1.58 2.95
N TYR A 115 -1.37 -1.22 3.12
CA TYR A 115 -1.85 -0.52 4.31
C TYR A 115 -1.89 -1.39 5.56
N CYS A 116 -2.36 -2.63 5.45
CA CYS A 116 -2.51 -3.47 6.63
C CYS A 116 -1.54 -4.63 6.67
N ASN A 117 -1.03 -5.12 5.52
CA ASN A 117 -0.35 -6.41 5.38
C ASN A 117 -1.15 -7.57 6.01
N ARG A 118 -2.49 -7.51 6.07
CA ARG A 118 -3.33 -8.58 6.67
C ARG A 118 -4.16 -9.37 5.68
N ASN A 119 -4.40 -8.82 4.49
CA ASN A 119 -5.25 -9.43 3.48
C ASN A 119 -4.47 -9.59 2.17
N TYR A 120 -4.75 -10.69 1.47
CA TYR A 120 -4.23 -10.90 0.12
C TYR A 120 -4.82 -9.89 -0.87
N THR A 121 -4.03 -9.52 -1.87
CA THR A 121 -4.39 -8.65 -3.00
C THR A 121 -4.12 -9.35 -4.33
N PHE A 122 -4.41 -10.65 -4.39
CA PHE A 122 -4.18 -11.45 -5.58
C PHE A 122 -4.97 -10.96 -6.79
N VAL A 123 -4.41 -11.25 -7.96
CA VAL A 123 -5.02 -10.93 -9.26
C VAL A 123 -5.33 -12.25 -9.97
N VAL A 124 -6.59 -12.41 -10.34
CA VAL A 124 -7.06 -13.47 -11.24
C VAL A 124 -7.48 -12.80 -12.54
N ASP A 125 -6.86 -13.21 -13.64
CA ASP A 125 -7.23 -12.77 -14.99
C ASP A 125 -7.33 -14.01 -15.87
N SER A 126 -8.51 -14.63 -15.87
CA SER A 126 -8.79 -15.89 -16.55
C SER A 126 -10.03 -15.78 -17.43
N ASN A 127 -10.20 -16.73 -18.36
CA ASN A 127 -11.37 -16.77 -19.22
C ASN A 127 -12.70 -16.93 -18.45
N ASN A 128 -12.66 -17.53 -17.26
CA ASN A 128 -13.84 -17.82 -16.44
C ASN A 128 -14.13 -16.75 -15.39
N GLY A 129 -13.34 -15.68 -15.34
CA GLY A 129 -13.54 -14.61 -14.37
C GLY A 129 -12.28 -13.78 -14.15
N LYS A 130 -12.51 -12.53 -13.75
CA LYS A 130 -11.47 -11.58 -13.38
C LYS A 130 -11.70 -11.08 -11.97
N LEU A 131 -10.63 -11.01 -11.19
CA LEU A 131 -10.62 -10.48 -9.83
C LEU A 131 -9.31 -9.74 -9.61
N ARG A 132 -9.37 -8.60 -8.94
CA ARG A 132 -8.20 -7.81 -8.55
C ARG A 132 -8.46 -7.12 -7.21
N PRO A 133 -7.42 -6.67 -6.49
CA PRO A 133 -7.61 -5.74 -5.39
C PRO A 133 -8.28 -4.44 -5.86
N GLU A 134 -8.88 -3.72 -4.92
CA GLU A 134 -9.31 -2.35 -5.16
C GLU A 134 -8.09 -1.44 -5.33
N ILE A 135 -8.28 -0.29 -5.97
CA ILE A 135 -7.22 0.70 -6.13
C ILE A 135 -7.70 1.94 -5.38
N ASP A 136 -7.13 2.16 -4.20
CA ASP A 136 -7.35 3.37 -3.43
C ASP A 136 -6.67 4.54 -4.13
N HIS A 137 -7.29 5.72 -4.03
CA HIS A 137 -6.66 6.97 -4.41
C HIS A 137 -6.17 7.63 -3.14
N PHE A 138 -4.85 7.66 -2.92
CA PHE A 138 -4.27 8.18 -1.68
C PHE A 138 -4.84 9.57 -1.34
N TYR A 139 -4.83 10.46 -2.33
CA TYR A 139 -5.64 11.65 -2.44
C TYR A 139 -6.96 11.34 -3.16
N PRO A 140 -8.12 11.45 -2.48
CA PRO A 140 -9.41 11.07 -3.04
C PRO A 140 -9.73 11.84 -4.31
N LYS A 141 -10.08 11.12 -5.37
CA LYS A 141 -10.47 11.69 -6.67
C LYS A 141 -11.71 12.59 -6.62
N SER A 142 -12.56 12.43 -5.59
CA SER A 142 -13.73 13.28 -5.36
C SER A 142 -13.33 14.71 -4.96
N ILE A 143 -12.18 14.85 -4.30
CA ILE A 143 -11.63 16.13 -3.83
C ILE A 143 -10.54 16.63 -4.78
N TYR A 144 -9.64 15.75 -5.22
CA TYR A 144 -8.48 16.07 -6.07
C TYR A 144 -8.56 15.31 -7.40
N PRO A 145 -9.52 15.64 -8.28
CA PRO A 145 -9.75 14.87 -9.51
C PRO A 145 -8.51 14.83 -10.42
N PHE A 146 -7.72 15.90 -10.47
CA PHE A 146 -6.50 15.95 -11.29
C PHE A 146 -5.42 14.93 -10.88
N LEU A 147 -5.44 14.43 -9.65
CA LEU A 147 -4.54 13.36 -9.19
C LEU A 147 -5.11 11.96 -9.40
N ALA A 148 -6.36 11.82 -9.89
CA ALA A 148 -7.05 10.52 -9.91
C ALA A 148 -6.29 9.45 -10.70
N MET A 149 -5.48 9.86 -11.68
CA MET A 149 -4.68 8.95 -12.49
C MET A 149 -3.18 9.05 -12.22
N SER A 150 -2.73 9.84 -11.24
CA SER A 150 -1.30 9.94 -10.91
C SER A 150 -0.76 8.64 -10.36
N PHE A 151 0.43 8.22 -10.80
CA PHE A 151 0.98 6.90 -10.48
C PHE A 151 1.11 6.65 -8.98
N TYR A 152 1.69 7.61 -8.27
CA TYR A 152 1.89 7.56 -6.82
C TYR A 152 0.60 7.76 -6.01
N ASN A 153 -0.50 8.10 -6.69
CA ASN A 153 -1.81 8.22 -6.07
C ASN A 153 -2.59 6.88 -6.08
N LEU A 154 -2.20 5.92 -6.93
CA LEU A 154 -2.92 4.66 -7.12
C LEU A 154 -2.32 3.55 -6.25
N ILE A 155 -3.07 3.12 -5.23
CA ILE A 155 -2.62 2.14 -4.23
C ILE A 155 -3.49 0.87 -4.28
N PRO A 156 -2.99 -0.24 -4.85
CA PRO A 156 -3.70 -1.51 -4.80
C PRO A 156 -3.85 -1.98 -3.34
N SER A 157 -5.08 -2.12 -2.88
CA SER A 157 -5.38 -2.39 -1.47
C SER A 157 -6.57 -3.34 -1.29
N CYS A 158 -6.69 -3.90 -0.09
CA CYS A 158 -7.88 -4.70 0.25
C CYS A 158 -9.10 -3.78 0.49
N SER A 159 -10.29 -4.31 0.23
CA SER A 159 -11.55 -3.56 0.36
C SER A 159 -11.77 -2.97 1.75
N ILE A 160 -11.36 -3.67 2.82
CA ILE A 160 -11.45 -3.17 4.19
C ILE A 160 -10.66 -1.87 4.35
N CYS A 161 -9.41 -1.84 3.88
CA CYS A 161 -8.56 -0.64 4.01
C CYS A 161 -9.05 0.49 3.11
N ASN A 162 -9.38 0.19 1.85
CA ASN A 162 -9.91 1.17 0.90
C ASN A 162 -11.19 1.83 1.45
N HIS A 163 -12.17 1.04 1.90
CA HIS A 163 -13.40 1.58 2.48
C HIS A 163 -13.18 2.30 3.83
N THR A 164 -12.24 1.84 4.65
CA THR A 164 -11.92 2.51 5.92
C THR A 164 -11.31 3.89 5.68
N LYS A 165 -10.41 4.01 4.70
CA LYS A 165 -9.85 5.28 4.28
C LYS A 165 -10.88 6.16 3.59
N SER A 166 -11.59 5.63 2.58
CA SER A 166 -12.57 6.36 1.78
C SER A 166 -11.99 7.71 1.34
N ASP A 167 -12.74 8.79 1.56
CA ASP A 167 -12.38 10.14 1.13
C ASP A 167 -11.66 10.92 2.24
N LYS A 168 -11.18 10.25 3.29
CA LYS A 168 -10.48 10.91 4.39
C LYS A 168 -9.11 11.39 3.92
N VAL A 169 -8.85 12.67 4.12
CA VAL A 169 -7.57 13.31 3.86
C VAL A 169 -7.00 13.78 5.20
N LYS A 170 -5.73 13.47 5.47
CA LYS A 170 -4.94 14.16 6.49
C LYS A 170 -3.55 14.43 5.96
N GLU A 171 -2.96 15.54 6.38
CA GLU A 171 -1.65 16.00 5.91
C GLU A 171 -0.49 15.08 6.33
N ASP A 172 -0.67 14.38 7.46
CA ASP A 172 0.30 13.52 8.10
C ASP A 172 0.13 12.04 7.73
N LEU A 173 -0.77 11.68 6.80
CA LEU A 173 -0.81 10.33 6.27
C LEU A 173 0.45 10.06 5.44
N GLU A 174 1.02 8.89 5.67
CA GLU A 174 2.16 8.37 4.94
C GLU A 174 1.70 7.49 3.78
N ASN A 175 2.26 7.74 2.60
CA ASN A 175 1.95 7.00 1.39
C ASN A 175 2.80 5.72 1.33
N PRO A 176 2.24 4.54 0.98
CA PRO A 176 3.01 3.30 0.86
C PRO A 176 4.23 3.31 -0.08
N TYR A 177 4.31 4.26 -1.02
CA TYR A 177 5.50 4.46 -1.86
C TYR A 177 6.68 5.13 -1.12
N ASP A 178 6.41 5.85 -0.03
CA ASP A 178 7.42 6.58 0.77
C ASP A 178 7.93 5.78 1.96
N ILE A 179 7.31 4.64 2.28
CA ILE A 179 7.70 3.81 3.42
C ILE A 179 9.13 3.30 3.21
N GLU A 180 9.96 3.51 4.21
CA GLU A 180 11.30 2.94 4.31
C GLU A 180 11.36 1.81 5.36
N ALA A 181 12.51 1.13 5.38
CA ALA A 181 12.76 0.06 6.33
C ALA A 181 12.60 0.58 7.76
N ASN A 182 11.79 -0.13 8.55
CA ASN A 182 11.51 0.13 9.96
C ASN A 182 10.62 1.36 10.28
N ASP A 183 10.02 2.03 9.30
CA ASP A 183 9.02 3.08 9.55
C ASP A 183 7.79 2.54 10.28
N TYR A 184 7.47 1.27 10.06
CA TYR A 184 6.48 0.53 10.83
C TYR A 184 7.12 -0.72 11.39
N CYS A 185 7.06 -0.92 12.70
CA CYS A 185 7.58 -2.12 13.36
C CYS A 185 6.58 -2.67 14.37
N PHE A 186 6.33 -3.97 14.30
CA PHE A 186 5.64 -4.67 15.35
C PHE A 186 6.61 -5.05 16.47
N THR A 187 6.10 -5.05 17.68
CA THR A 187 6.80 -5.52 18.87
C THR A 187 5.78 -6.14 19.82
N TYR A 188 6.24 -6.74 20.91
CA TYR A 188 5.38 -7.26 21.95
C TYR A 188 5.82 -6.74 23.32
N THR A 189 4.84 -6.50 24.19
CA THR A 189 5.09 -6.04 25.56
C THR A 189 4.71 -7.15 26.54
N PRO A 190 5.68 -7.76 27.23
CA PRO A 190 5.41 -8.70 28.31
C PRO A 190 4.49 -8.10 29.39
N GLN A 191 3.55 -8.89 29.89
CA GLN A 191 2.63 -8.52 30.98
C GLN A 191 3.06 -9.05 32.35
N SER A 192 4.10 -9.90 32.40
CA SER A 192 4.63 -10.50 33.62
C SER A 192 6.15 -10.60 33.58
N VAL A 193 6.78 -10.48 34.75
CA VAL A 193 8.23 -10.70 34.93
C VAL A 193 8.66 -12.13 34.60
N GLU A 194 7.75 -13.10 34.73
CA GLU A 194 8.01 -14.51 34.38
C GLU A 194 8.28 -14.72 32.88
N PHE A 195 7.92 -13.74 32.05
CA PHE A 195 8.15 -13.79 30.60
C PHE A 195 9.63 -13.85 30.22
N SER A 196 10.51 -13.37 31.11
CA SER A 196 11.96 -13.43 30.92
C SER A 196 12.53 -14.85 30.94
N VAL A 197 11.79 -15.81 31.51
CA VAL A 197 12.16 -17.21 31.52
C VAL A 197 11.66 -17.85 30.22
N VAL A 198 12.58 -18.30 29.38
CA VAL A 198 12.29 -18.86 28.07
C VAL A 198 11.81 -20.32 28.20
N GLU A 199 10.53 -20.48 28.52
CA GLU A 199 9.84 -21.77 28.70
C GLU A 199 8.42 -21.68 28.09
N LYS A 200 7.99 -22.66 27.28
CA LYS A 200 6.65 -22.56 26.62
C LYS A 200 5.52 -22.44 27.63
N GLU A 201 5.64 -23.09 28.79
CA GLU A 201 4.60 -23.14 29.82
C GLU A 201 4.34 -21.74 30.41
N LYS A 202 5.27 -20.79 30.22
CA LYS A 202 5.18 -19.40 30.67
C LYS A 202 4.52 -18.48 29.64
N TYR A 203 4.36 -18.94 28.40
CA TYR A 203 3.75 -18.16 27.33
C TYR A 203 2.29 -18.57 27.10
N ASN A 204 1.38 -17.64 27.30
CA ASN A 204 -0.02 -17.74 26.94
C ASN A 204 -0.50 -16.39 26.38
N PHE A 205 -1.77 -16.33 25.97
CA PHE A 205 -2.36 -15.13 25.36
C PHE A 205 -2.39 -13.89 26.26
N ASP A 206 -2.36 -14.07 27.58
CA ASP A 206 -2.35 -12.98 28.56
C ASP A 206 -0.92 -12.59 28.95
N SER A 207 0.10 -13.35 28.53
CA SER A 207 1.50 -13.10 28.87
C SER A 207 2.09 -11.87 28.16
N PHE A 208 1.47 -11.37 27.08
CA PHE A 208 1.97 -10.24 26.29
C PHE A 208 0.85 -9.47 25.58
N GLU A 209 1.17 -8.27 25.11
CA GLU A 209 0.37 -7.48 24.18
C GLU A 209 1.17 -7.16 22.91
N ILE A 210 0.49 -7.12 21.76
CA ILE A 210 1.12 -6.72 20.49
C ILE A 210 1.03 -5.20 20.38
N ALA A 211 2.15 -4.57 20.04
CA ALA A 211 2.25 -3.15 19.75
C ALA A 211 2.80 -2.90 18.34
N ILE A 212 2.48 -1.73 17.80
CA ILE A 212 3.00 -1.27 16.50
C ILE A 212 3.52 0.16 16.66
N ASN A 213 4.77 0.37 16.26
CA ASN A 213 5.40 1.67 16.14
C ASN A 213 5.31 2.15 14.69
N GLY A 214 5.17 3.47 14.48
CA GLY A 214 5.15 4.10 13.16
C GLY A 214 4.26 5.34 13.12
N ASN A 215 3.86 5.76 11.92
CA ASN A 215 2.99 6.94 11.74
C ASN A 215 1.63 6.73 12.43
N GLN A 216 1.36 7.57 13.44
CA GLN A 216 0.17 7.44 14.28
C GLN A 216 -1.14 7.72 13.53
N SER A 217 -1.11 8.57 12.51
CA SER A 217 -2.30 8.84 11.70
C SER A 217 -2.65 7.65 10.82
N ASN A 218 -1.68 6.96 10.25
CA ASN A 218 -1.90 5.70 9.53
C ASN A 218 -2.40 4.59 10.47
N ILE A 219 -1.72 4.40 11.60
CA ILE A 219 -2.09 3.36 12.60
C ILE A 219 -3.54 3.55 13.05
N LYS A 220 -3.92 4.78 13.43
CA LYS A 220 -5.27 5.12 13.86
C LYS A 220 -6.30 5.02 12.74
N LEU A 221 -5.98 5.50 11.53
CA LEU A 221 -6.90 5.48 10.40
C LEU A 221 -7.30 4.04 10.04
N PHE A 222 -6.31 3.15 9.93
CA PHE A 222 -6.53 1.75 9.55
C PHE A 222 -6.79 0.82 10.73
N LYS A 223 -6.86 1.35 11.96
CA LYS A 223 -7.07 0.59 13.21
C LYS A 223 -6.06 -0.56 13.35
N LEU A 224 -4.80 -0.28 13.01
CA LEU A 224 -3.78 -1.34 12.92
C LEU A 224 -3.55 -1.95 14.30
N GLU A 225 -3.44 -1.15 15.34
CA GLU A 225 -3.19 -1.67 16.69
C GLU A 225 -4.28 -2.64 17.15
N GLU A 226 -5.55 -2.27 17.02
CA GLU A 226 -6.69 -3.09 17.45
C GLU A 226 -6.81 -4.37 16.62
N LEU A 227 -6.58 -4.27 15.30
CA LEU A 227 -6.62 -5.43 14.41
C LEU A 227 -5.47 -6.39 14.65
N TYR A 228 -4.27 -5.89 14.94
CA TYR A 228 -3.08 -6.71 15.16
C TYR A 228 -3.08 -7.39 16.53
N LYS A 229 -3.70 -6.78 17.56
CA LYS A 229 -3.96 -7.43 18.86
C LYS A 229 -4.77 -8.72 18.78
N GLN A 230 -5.45 -8.97 17.66
CA GLN A 230 -6.18 -10.23 17.43
C GLN A 230 -5.30 -11.37 16.92
N HIS A 231 -4.02 -11.13 16.59
CA HIS A 231 -3.07 -12.12 16.04
C HIS A 231 -2.07 -12.60 17.10
N LYS A 232 -2.50 -12.69 18.36
CA LYS A 232 -1.64 -13.18 19.46
C LYS A 232 -1.23 -14.65 19.26
N ASP A 233 -2.03 -15.44 18.54
CA ASP A 233 -1.70 -16.81 18.17
C ASP A 233 -0.36 -16.89 17.42
N ILE A 234 -0.16 -16.00 16.45
CA ILE A 234 1.07 -15.93 15.67
C ILE A 234 2.28 -15.59 16.55
N VAL A 235 2.16 -14.58 17.41
CA VAL A 235 3.27 -14.17 18.29
C VAL A 235 3.57 -15.26 19.33
N LEU A 236 2.54 -15.94 19.85
CA LEU A 236 2.70 -17.06 20.77
C LEU A 236 3.46 -18.22 20.10
N GLU A 237 3.16 -18.54 18.84
CA GLU A 237 3.92 -19.56 18.08
C GLU A 237 5.40 -19.17 17.94
N LEU A 238 5.72 -17.90 17.71
CA LEU A 238 7.11 -17.42 17.63
C LEU A 238 7.84 -17.52 18.97
N LEU A 239 7.16 -17.18 20.08
CA LEU A 239 7.71 -17.33 21.44
C LEU A 239 8.01 -18.80 21.76
N ILE A 240 7.10 -19.71 21.40
CA ILE A 240 7.33 -21.16 21.56
C ILE A 240 8.51 -21.61 20.72
N LYS A 241 8.64 -21.14 19.47
CA LYS A 241 9.80 -21.42 18.62
C LYS A 241 11.10 -20.92 19.28
N LYS A 242 11.10 -19.74 19.90
CA LYS A 242 12.26 -19.23 20.64
C LYS A 242 12.66 -20.14 21.80
N ALA A 243 11.69 -20.76 22.47
CA ALA A 243 11.96 -21.70 23.55
C ALA A 243 12.43 -23.08 23.09
N TYR A 244 12.03 -23.52 21.88
CA TYR A 244 12.21 -24.92 21.46
C TYR A 244 13.10 -25.14 20.24
N TYR A 245 13.49 -24.11 19.49
CA TYR A 245 14.38 -24.26 18.34
C TYR A 245 15.83 -24.14 18.80
N PRO A 246 16.54 -25.28 19.01
CA PRO A 246 17.96 -25.20 19.33
C PRO A 246 18.73 -24.73 18.09
N GLN A 247 19.82 -24.01 18.33
CA GLN A 247 20.72 -23.57 17.25
C GLN A 247 21.20 -24.76 16.39
N SER A 248 21.37 -25.94 17.00
CA SER A 248 21.77 -27.17 16.31
C SER A 248 20.80 -27.60 15.22
N TYR A 249 19.50 -27.33 15.36
CA TYR A 249 18.51 -27.65 14.33
C TYR A 249 18.67 -26.74 13.10
N ILE A 250 18.94 -25.45 13.33
CA ILE A 250 19.23 -24.48 12.27
C ILE A 250 20.51 -24.89 11.52
N GLU A 251 21.57 -25.24 12.26
CA GLU A 251 22.84 -25.72 11.69
C GLU A 251 22.67 -27.02 10.87
N GLU A 252 21.77 -27.91 11.29
CA GLU A 252 21.45 -29.13 10.54
C GLU A 252 20.78 -28.82 9.20
N LEU A 253 19.84 -27.87 9.17
CA LEU A 253 19.24 -27.40 7.92
C LEU A 253 20.28 -26.78 6.98
N SER A 254 21.20 -25.97 7.50
CA SER A 254 22.33 -25.44 6.70
C SER A 254 23.18 -26.55 6.10
N LYS A 255 23.43 -27.65 6.83
CA LYS A 255 24.20 -28.81 6.33
C LYS A 255 23.48 -29.55 5.21
N PHE A 256 22.15 -29.50 5.14
CA PHE A 256 21.38 -30.02 4.00
C PHE A 256 21.42 -29.10 2.77
N GLY A 257 22.12 -27.96 2.85
CA GLY A 257 22.32 -27.04 1.74
C GLY A 257 21.26 -25.94 1.63
N PHE A 258 20.40 -25.76 2.64
CA PHE A 258 19.47 -24.64 2.70
C PHE A 258 20.25 -23.33 2.94
N SER A 259 19.93 -22.31 2.17
CA SER A 259 20.37 -20.92 2.43
C SER A 259 19.66 -20.33 3.65
N GLU A 260 20.17 -19.22 4.19
CA GLU A 260 19.57 -18.53 5.33
C GLU A 260 18.10 -18.14 5.09
N ASP A 261 17.79 -17.59 3.90
CA ASP A 261 16.42 -17.22 3.52
C ASP A 261 15.50 -18.46 3.39
N GLU A 262 16.02 -19.57 2.86
CA GLU A 262 15.25 -20.82 2.79
C GLU A 262 14.99 -21.42 4.17
N ILE A 263 15.95 -21.32 5.10
CA ILE A 263 15.76 -21.72 6.50
C ILE A 263 14.71 -20.83 7.16
N TYR A 264 14.81 -19.50 7.02
CA TYR A 264 13.79 -18.56 7.51
C TYR A 264 12.42 -18.92 6.95
N ARG A 265 12.34 -19.16 5.65
CA ARG A 265 11.11 -19.53 4.95
C ARG A 265 10.53 -20.83 5.46
N TYR A 266 11.37 -21.82 5.71
CA TYR A 266 10.97 -23.13 6.22
C TYR A 266 10.46 -23.06 7.66
N LEU A 267 11.20 -22.38 8.55
CA LEU A 267 10.88 -22.30 9.97
C LEU A 267 9.65 -21.45 10.27
N PHE A 268 9.50 -20.33 9.57
CA PHE A 268 8.46 -19.33 9.85
C PHE A 268 7.34 -19.31 8.82
N SER A 269 7.48 -20.05 7.71
CA SER A 269 6.57 -19.90 6.57
C SER A 269 6.44 -18.41 6.21
N ASN A 270 7.54 -17.68 6.18
CA ASN A 270 7.52 -16.23 6.00
C ASN A 270 8.71 -15.72 5.18
N TYR A 271 8.73 -14.44 4.82
CA TYR A 271 9.81 -13.79 4.08
C TYR A 271 10.64 -12.91 5.03
N GLN A 272 11.96 -12.94 4.87
CA GLN A 272 12.89 -12.17 5.70
C GLN A 272 13.14 -10.76 5.12
N GLN A 273 13.27 -10.67 3.80
CA GLN A 273 13.62 -9.44 3.09
C GLN A 273 12.43 -8.48 2.96
N ASP A 274 12.68 -7.17 3.11
CA ASP A 274 11.64 -6.13 3.08
C ASP A 274 10.90 -6.08 1.73
N GLU A 275 11.62 -6.30 0.62
CA GLU A 275 11.06 -6.32 -0.73
C GLU A 275 10.07 -7.47 -0.93
N ASP A 276 10.10 -8.49 -0.07
CA ASP A 276 9.30 -9.69 -0.18
C ASP A 276 8.15 -9.75 0.82
N LEU A 277 8.08 -8.81 1.77
CA LEU A 277 7.02 -8.80 2.78
C LEU A 277 5.63 -8.63 2.14
N HIS A 278 5.53 -7.93 1.01
CA HIS A 278 4.24 -7.83 0.30
C HIS A 278 3.74 -9.17 -0.25
N LYS A 279 4.58 -10.23 -0.31
CA LYS A 279 4.20 -11.52 -0.91
C LYS A 279 3.24 -12.34 -0.04
N ARG A 280 3.12 -12.04 1.26
CA ARG A 280 2.25 -12.79 2.20
C ARG A 280 1.66 -11.88 3.29
N PRO A 281 0.39 -12.05 3.68
CA PRO A 281 -0.18 -11.43 4.86
C PRO A 281 0.56 -11.81 6.15
N LEU A 282 0.62 -10.86 7.07
CA LEU A 282 1.21 -10.94 8.40
C LEU A 282 2.72 -11.17 8.37
N SER A 283 3.33 -11.05 7.18
CA SER A 283 4.76 -11.21 7.01
C SER A 283 5.55 -10.16 7.77
N LYS A 284 5.06 -8.92 7.84
CA LYS A 284 5.70 -7.85 8.61
C LYS A 284 5.67 -8.14 10.10
N LEU A 285 4.53 -8.59 10.63
CA LEU A 285 4.40 -9.00 12.04
C LEU A 285 5.38 -10.13 12.37
N VAL A 286 5.37 -11.19 11.55
CA VAL A 286 6.25 -12.35 11.79
C VAL A 286 7.71 -11.95 11.65
N ARG A 287 8.07 -11.13 10.66
CA ARG A 287 9.44 -10.65 10.46
C ARG A 287 9.95 -9.87 11.66
N ASP A 288 9.19 -8.88 12.11
CA ASP A 288 9.62 -7.99 13.19
C ASP A 288 9.78 -8.73 14.51
N ILE A 289 8.79 -9.56 14.86
CA ILE A 289 8.81 -10.32 16.11
C ILE A 289 9.90 -11.39 16.08
N SER A 290 10.12 -12.08 14.96
CA SER A 290 11.22 -13.04 14.83
C SER A 290 12.58 -12.37 15.00
N GLN A 291 12.78 -11.17 14.44
CA GLN A 291 14.01 -10.38 14.62
C GLN A 291 14.18 -9.93 16.08
N GLU A 292 13.13 -9.43 16.72
CA GLU A 292 13.16 -9.01 18.12
C GLU A 292 13.49 -10.19 19.06
N LEU A 293 13.00 -11.39 18.75
CA LEU A 293 13.32 -12.61 19.48
C LEU A 293 14.71 -13.17 19.16
N GLY A 294 15.43 -12.63 18.18
CA GLY A 294 16.71 -13.18 17.72
C GLY A 294 16.57 -14.62 17.26
N LEU A 295 15.51 -14.91 16.50
CA LEU A 295 15.26 -16.21 15.88
C LEU A 295 15.98 -16.37 14.54
N THR A 296 16.44 -15.26 13.96
CA THR A 296 17.24 -15.11 12.74
C THR A 296 18.07 -13.86 12.81
#